data_AF-A0A956DRQ1-F1
#
_entry.id   AF-A0A956DRQ1-F1
#
_cell.length_a   1.000
_cell.length_b   1.000
_cell.length_c   1.000
_cell.angle_alpha   90.00
_cell.angle_beta   90.00
_cell.angle_gamma   90.00
#
_symmetry.space_group_name_H-M   'P 1'
#
loop_
_entity.id
_entity.type
_entity.pdbx_description
1 polymer ?
#
loop_
_entity_poly.entity_id
_entity_poly.type
_entity_poly.pdbx_seq_one_letter_code
_entity_poly.pdbx_strand_id
1 'polypeptide(L)'
;MAYRSAEEALQRRVDRLVDDLRDRDREIAALKHRPRRTAEERWRIAVMALLATSVALVIVAAWVWRPTGEPPERTVLRWALPHTPAARAAPLVVSDVTGDGVEDFVGRFEGEAPRGRYVGLFDGATRRLRWRLGPYDLLNEPSQLGISAGRLVVVQGAALAVHRLSDGGLEQEREVKGEVIGICLPPDRQGPIWLLLAKEGHVLFHPADGTFTEAPKPAWCRNHGVELAPRIAGYETEIALEEDDRLIALARSIPEGGGVQAASLLGFVRGETATRWTRPLATDSPSAVKRIPRPGERAVLHEGRLVVAYHHPDSNKTRLEAVDAATGETLWLTHTPRDVGDSARALAVGEQHVLLAHDQMLSVFDVTTGELLATLGAPSDR
;
A
#
# COMPACT_ATOMS: atom_id res chain seq x y z
N MET A 1 16.85 -0.79 -20.96
CA MET A 1 18.16 -0.92 -21.65
C MET A 1 19.37 -0.56 -20.79
N ALA A 2 19.33 0.46 -19.92
CA ALA A 2 20.49 0.85 -19.10
C ALA A 2 20.97 -0.25 -18.11
N TYR A 3 20.05 -1.09 -17.59
CA TYR A 3 20.39 -2.17 -16.65
C TYR A 3 21.24 -3.28 -17.30
N ARG A 4 20.86 -3.76 -18.49
CA ARG A 4 21.65 -4.77 -19.24
C ARG A 4 23.07 -4.28 -19.54
N SER A 5 23.23 -2.99 -19.86
CA SER A 5 24.56 -2.42 -20.11
C SER A 5 25.46 -2.43 -18.86
N ALA A 6 24.89 -2.14 -17.68
CA ALA A 6 25.63 -2.19 -16.42
C ALA A 6 26.00 -3.62 -16.03
N GLU A 7 25.10 -4.58 -16.26
CA GLU A 7 25.32 -6.01 -16.01
C GLU A 7 26.41 -6.58 -16.92
N GLU A 8 26.36 -6.29 -18.23
CA GLU A 8 27.41 -6.67 -19.19
C GLU A 8 28.75 -6.00 -18.89
N ALA A 9 28.75 -4.77 -18.38
CA ALA A 9 29.97 -4.08 -17.95
C ALA A 9 30.58 -4.73 -16.71
N LEU A 10 29.74 -5.18 -15.76
CA LEU A 10 30.19 -5.88 -14.56
C LEU A 10 30.73 -7.28 -14.91
N GLN A 11 30.02 -8.04 -15.75
CA GLN A 11 30.42 -9.38 -16.16
C GLN A 11 31.78 -9.36 -16.88
N ARG A 12 31.99 -8.43 -17.82
CA ARG A 12 33.29 -8.22 -18.48
C ARG A 12 34.42 -7.84 -17.53
N ARG A 13 34.09 -7.29 -16.36
CA ARG A 13 35.07 -6.93 -15.33
C ARG A 13 35.43 -8.16 -14.49
N VAL A 14 34.46 -9.02 -14.20
CA VAL A 14 34.66 -10.30 -13.52
C VAL A 14 35.49 -11.25 -14.39
N ASP A 15 35.12 -11.41 -15.67
CA ASP A 15 35.82 -12.33 -16.57
C ASP A 15 37.30 -11.95 -16.73
N ARG A 16 37.60 -10.65 -16.87
CA ARG A 16 39.00 -10.16 -16.89
C ARG A 16 39.77 -10.49 -15.62
N LEU A 17 39.11 -10.42 -14.46
CA LEU A 17 39.74 -10.69 -13.18
C LEU A 17 40.01 -12.20 -13.00
N VAL A 18 39.13 -13.05 -13.52
CA VAL A 18 39.32 -14.51 -13.57
C VAL A 18 40.47 -14.88 -14.49
N ASP A 19 40.58 -14.25 -15.65
CA ASP A 19 41.67 -14.50 -16.59
C ASP A 19 43.03 -14.05 -16.03
N ASP A 20 43.11 -12.89 -15.39
CA ASP A 20 44.31 -12.40 -14.69
C ASP A 20 44.78 -13.39 -13.60
N LEU A 21 43.84 -13.98 -12.86
CA LEU A 21 44.15 -14.98 -11.83
C LEU A 21 44.68 -16.28 -12.44
N ARG A 22 44.09 -16.73 -13.56
CA ARG A 22 44.56 -17.93 -14.29
C ARG A 22 45.96 -17.72 -14.88
N ASP A 23 46.27 -16.53 -15.36
CA ASP A 23 47.60 -16.20 -15.86
C ASP A 23 48.65 -16.19 -14.75
N ARG A 24 48.31 -15.64 -13.58
CA ARG A 24 49.18 -15.72 -12.39
C ARG A 24 49.41 -17.14 -11.90
N ASP A 25 48.38 -18.00 -11.92
CA ASP A 25 48.54 -19.41 -11.56
C ASP A 25 49.46 -20.15 -12.52
N ARG A 26 49.38 -19.85 -13.82
CA ARG A 26 50.30 -20.39 -14.84
C ARG A 26 51.74 -19.91 -14.62
N GLU A 27 51.93 -18.64 -14.26
CA GLU A 27 53.25 -18.09 -13.92
C GLU A 27 53.83 -18.75 -12.66
N ILE A 28 53.02 -18.94 -11.62
CA ILE A 28 53.41 -19.64 -10.39
C ILE A 28 53.77 -21.11 -10.68
N ALA A 29 53.02 -21.79 -11.55
CA ALA A 29 53.33 -23.15 -11.97
C ALA A 29 54.67 -23.24 -12.71
N ALA A 30 54.97 -22.28 -13.60
CA ALA A 30 56.24 -22.21 -14.31
C ALA A 30 57.44 -22.00 -13.36
N LEU A 31 57.24 -21.30 -12.23
CA LEU A 31 58.27 -21.08 -11.22
C LEU A 31 58.62 -22.33 -10.39
N LYS A 32 57.83 -23.41 -10.44
CA LYS A 32 58.11 -24.66 -9.70
C LYS A 32 59.30 -25.47 -10.26
N HIS A 33 59.76 -25.18 -11.48
CA HIS A 33 60.87 -25.91 -12.12
C HIS A 33 62.24 -25.24 -11.99
N ARG A 34 62.38 -24.13 -11.23
CA ARG A 34 63.69 -23.51 -10.95
C ARG A 34 64.42 -24.20 -9.78
N PRO A 35 65.74 -24.38 -9.86
CA PRO A 35 66.54 -24.99 -8.79
C PRO A 35 66.43 -24.21 -7.47
N ARG A 36 66.52 -24.95 -6.36
CA ARG A 36 66.25 -24.55 -4.97
C ARG A 36 66.41 -23.04 -4.67
N ARG A 37 65.26 -22.35 -4.61
CA ARG A 37 65.12 -21.00 -4.06
C ARG A 37 65.69 -20.89 -2.64
N THR A 38 66.36 -19.78 -2.35
CA THR A 38 66.92 -19.47 -1.03
C THR A 38 65.80 -19.32 0.01
N ALA A 39 66.12 -19.50 1.29
CA ALA A 39 65.14 -19.41 2.38
C ALA A 39 64.40 -18.05 2.40
N GLU A 40 65.06 -16.98 1.96
CA GLU A 40 64.48 -15.64 1.86
C GLU A 40 63.35 -15.55 0.83
N GLU A 41 63.49 -16.23 -0.31
CA GLU A 41 62.48 -16.21 -1.36
C GLU A 41 61.22 -17.02 -0.96
N ARG A 42 61.40 -18.08 -0.16
CA ARG A 42 60.29 -18.84 0.43
C ARG A 42 59.49 -17.99 1.42
N TRP A 43 60.19 -17.18 2.23
CA TRP A 43 59.55 -16.30 3.20
C TRP A 43 58.72 -15.20 2.50
N ARG A 44 59.26 -14.60 1.43
CA ARG A 44 58.52 -13.61 0.62
C ARG A 44 57.24 -14.18 0.00
N ILE A 45 57.29 -15.40 -0.52
CA ILE A 45 56.10 -16.07 -1.09
C ILE A 45 55.04 -16.32 -0.01
N ALA A 46 55.45 -16.79 1.17
CA ALA A 46 54.54 -17.02 2.28
C ALA A 46 53.84 -15.74 2.77
N VAL A 47 54.59 -14.63 2.88
CA VAL A 47 54.04 -13.31 3.26
C VAL A 47 53.05 -12.80 2.21
N MET A 48 53.38 -12.92 0.92
CA MET A 48 52.49 -12.50 -0.17
C MET A 48 51.21 -13.34 -0.23
N ALA A 49 51.29 -14.65 0.04
CA ALA A 49 50.12 -15.52 0.12
C ALA A 49 49.20 -15.12 1.28
N LEU A 50 49.76 -14.85 2.47
CA LEU A 50 49.01 -14.38 3.64
C LEU A 50 48.30 -13.03 3.40
N LEU A 51 48.99 -12.10 2.72
CA LEU A 51 48.40 -10.81 2.34
C LEU A 51 47.25 -10.99 1.33
N ALA A 52 47.42 -11.85 0.32
CA ALA A 52 46.37 -12.13 -0.66
C ALA A 52 45.14 -12.78 -0.01
N THR A 53 45.33 -13.74 0.91
CA THR A 53 44.23 -14.36 1.66
C THR A 53 43.52 -13.35 2.56
N SER A 54 44.27 -12.44 3.21
CA SER A 54 43.69 -11.39 4.06
C SER A 54 42.84 -10.41 3.27
N VAL A 55 43.31 -9.97 2.09
CA VAL A 55 42.54 -9.11 1.19
C VAL A 55 41.28 -9.80 0.68
N ALA A 56 41.36 -11.09 0.31
CA ALA A 56 40.19 -11.86 -0.10
C ALA A 56 39.16 -12.00 1.02
N LEU A 57 39.58 -12.25 2.26
CA LEU A 57 38.71 -12.29 3.44
C LEU A 57 38.03 -10.95 3.71
N VAL A 58 38.74 -9.83 3.59
CA VAL A 58 38.14 -8.49 3.74
C VAL A 58 37.12 -8.20 2.64
N ILE A 59 37.38 -8.63 1.40
CA ILE A 59 36.43 -8.47 0.30
C ILE A 59 35.17 -9.32 0.54
N VAL A 60 35.33 -10.59 0.93
CA VAL A 60 34.20 -11.47 1.25
C VAL A 60 33.42 -10.94 2.45
N ALA A 61 34.11 -10.52 3.52
CA ALA A 61 33.48 -9.90 4.67
C ALA A 61 32.73 -8.62 4.28
N ALA A 62 33.31 -7.74 3.46
CA ALA A 62 32.63 -6.53 2.96
C ALA A 62 31.47 -6.83 2.01
N TRP A 63 31.43 -8.02 1.39
CA TRP A 63 30.33 -8.46 0.54
C TRP A 63 29.19 -9.07 1.37
N VAL A 64 29.53 -9.86 2.39
CA VAL A 64 28.60 -10.48 3.35
C VAL A 64 28.04 -9.43 4.33
N TRP A 65 28.86 -8.46 4.71
CA TRP A 65 28.51 -7.25 5.48
C TRP A 65 28.46 -6.02 4.57
N ARG A 66 27.90 -6.12 3.37
CA ARG A 66 27.26 -4.90 2.85
C ARG A 66 26.19 -4.58 3.86
N PRO A 67 26.27 -3.46 4.62
CA PRO A 67 25.09 -2.98 5.29
C PRO A 67 24.07 -2.91 4.17
N THR A 68 22.93 -3.56 4.34
CA THR A 68 21.72 -3.18 3.61
C THR A 68 21.47 -1.75 4.04
N GLY A 69 22.23 -0.81 3.45
CA GLY A 69 22.20 0.58 3.81
C GLY A 69 20.75 0.97 3.61
N GLU A 70 20.09 1.28 4.71
CA GLU A 70 18.69 1.69 4.69
C GLU A 70 18.59 2.73 3.58
N PRO A 71 17.72 2.53 2.57
CA PRO A 71 17.60 3.47 1.48
C PRO A 71 17.36 4.86 2.09
N PRO A 72 18.07 5.91 1.63
CA PRO A 72 17.99 7.21 2.25
C PRO A 72 16.53 7.65 2.37
N GLU A 73 16.16 8.08 3.58
CA GLU A 73 14.80 8.33 4.11
C GLU A 73 13.96 9.33 3.28
N ARG A 74 14.54 9.97 2.26
CA ARG A 74 13.87 10.86 1.29
C ARG A 74 13.43 10.10 0.04
N THR A 75 12.50 9.16 0.20
CA THR A 75 12.08 8.28 -0.90
C THR A 75 10.64 8.45 -1.36
N VAL A 76 9.80 9.26 -0.70
CA VAL A 76 8.39 9.43 -1.08
C VAL A 76 8.07 10.88 -1.43
N LEU A 77 7.69 11.09 -2.69
CA LEU A 77 7.22 12.35 -3.25
C LEU A 77 5.71 12.54 -3.11
N ARG A 78 4.93 11.46 -3.30
CA ARG A 78 3.45 11.47 -3.44
C ARG A 78 2.85 10.12 -3.04
N TRP A 79 1.65 10.10 -2.46
CA TRP A 79 1.00 8.88 -1.92
C TRP A 79 -0.28 8.46 -2.65
N ALA A 80 -0.90 9.34 -3.45
CA ALA A 80 -2.08 8.98 -4.21
C ALA A 80 -2.05 9.66 -5.57
N LEU A 81 -1.44 8.99 -6.56
CA LEU A 81 -1.35 9.57 -7.89
C LEU A 81 -2.75 9.72 -8.51
N PRO A 82 -2.98 10.83 -9.25
CA PRO A 82 -4.28 11.11 -9.86
C PRO A 82 -4.68 9.98 -10.79
N HIS A 83 -5.92 9.52 -10.58
CA HIS A 83 -6.54 8.33 -11.14
C HIS A 83 -6.35 8.18 -12.66
N THR A 84 -6.07 6.95 -13.10
CA THR A 84 -6.58 6.48 -14.39
C THR A 84 -8.10 6.27 -14.24
N PRO A 85 -8.92 6.40 -15.31
CA PRO A 85 -10.37 6.21 -15.23
C PRO A 85 -10.82 4.87 -14.63
N ALA A 86 -9.93 3.87 -14.59
CA ALA A 86 -10.19 2.51 -14.13
C ALA A 86 -10.01 2.32 -12.60
N ALA A 87 -9.13 3.08 -11.93
CA ALA A 87 -8.84 2.90 -10.51
C ALA A 87 -9.56 3.95 -9.65
N ARG A 88 -10.66 3.55 -8.99
CA ARG A 88 -11.58 4.46 -8.27
C ARG A 88 -11.02 5.04 -6.96
N ALA A 89 -10.14 4.33 -6.26
CA ALA A 89 -9.45 4.80 -5.04
C ALA A 89 -7.98 4.41 -5.09
N ALA A 90 -7.10 5.10 -4.36
CA ALA A 90 -5.74 4.59 -4.15
C ALA A 90 -5.81 3.41 -3.16
N PRO A 91 -5.42 2.19 -3.57
CA PRO A 91 -5.42 1.07 -2.64
C PRO A 91 -4.40 1.34 -1.54
N LEU A 92 -4.89 1.33 -0.32
CA LEU A 92 -4.13 1.42 0.92
C LEU A 92 -4.61 0.27 1.80
N VAL A 93 -3.69 -0.57 2.24
CA VAL A 93 -4.02 -1.80 2.98
C VAL A 93 -3.20 -1.81 4.27
N VAL A 94 -3.87 -1.95 5.42
CA VAL A 94 -3.26 -2.01 6.76
C VAL A 94 -3.10 -3.46 7.22
N SER A 95 -1.95 -3.89 7.72
CA SER A 95 -1.72 -5.26 8.23
C SER A 95 -0.50 -5.26 9.14
N ASP A 96 -0.50 -5.97 10.27
CA ASP A 96 0.72 -6.21 11.05
C ASP A 96 1.59 -7.26 10.34
N VAL A 97 2.58 -6.82 9.57
CA VAL A 97 3.50 -7.68 8.80
C VAL A 97 4.74 -8.00 9.61
N THR A 98 5.20 -7.07 10.43
CA THR A 98 6.40 -7.23 11.26
C THR A 98 6.16 -8.06 12.51
N GLY A 99 4.90 -8.22 12.93
CA GLY A 99 4.51 -8.94 14.14
C GLY A 99 4.87 -8.20 15.42
N ASP A 100 5.02 -6.87 15.36
CA ASP A 100 5.33 -6.03 16.51
C ASP A 100 4.08 -5.51 17.24
N GLY A 101 2.89 -5.92 16.78
CA GLY A 101 1.60 -5.49 17.31
C GLY A 101 1.22 -4.08 16.86
N VAL A 102 1.93 -3.51 15.88
CA VAL A 102 1.61 -2.25 15.24
C VAL A 102 1.33 -2.48 13.77
N GLU A 103 0.20 -1.97 13.30
CA GLU A 103 -0.21 -2.20 11.92
C GLU A 103 0.71 -1.48 10.92
N ASP A 104 1.38 -2.26 10.08
CA ASP A 104 2.07 -1.77 8.90
C ASP A 104 1.06 -1.44 7.80
N PHE A 105 1.53 -0.80 6.74
CA PHE A 105 0.66 -0.49 5.60
C PHE A 105 1.35 -0.57 4.26
N VAL A 106 0.58 -1.02 3.28
CA VAL A 106 0.98 -1.11 1.88
C VAL A 106 0.19 -0.08 1.08
N GLY A 107 0.91 0.75 0.33
CA GLY A 107 0.31 1.77 -0.52
C GLY A 107 1.10 2.00 -1.80
N ARG A 108 0.46 2.70 -2.75
CA ARG A 108 1.15 3.22 -3.94
C ARG A 108 1.81 4.55 -3.61
N PHE A 109 2.97 4.83 -4.20
CA PHE A 109 3.63 6.12 -4.02
C PHE A 109 4.54 6.49 -5.21
N GLU A 110 4.84 7.77 -5.39
CA GLU A 110 5.93 8.23 -6.28
C GLU A 110 7.19 8.41 -5.44
N GLY A 111 8.35 7.94 -5.91
CA GLY A 111 9.64 8.13 -5.23
C GLY A 111 10.68 8.84 -6.09
N GLU A 112 11.78 9.31 -5.48
CA GLU A 112 12.82 10.14 -6.16
C GLU A 112 13.96 9.35 -6.80
N ALA A 113 14.39 8.23 -6.22
CA ALA A 113 15.63 7.55 -6.61
C ALA A 113 15.47 6.02 -6.75
N PRO A 114 15.39 5.47 -7.98
CA PRO A 114 15.12 6.21 -9.21
C PRO A 114 13.73 6.84 -9.15
N ARG A 115 13.52 7.90 -9.92
CA ARG A 115 12.20 8.53 -9.95
C ARG A 115 11.20 7.58 -10.61
N GLY A 116 10.06 7.35 -9.97
CA GLY A 116 9.06 6.44 -10.51
C GLY A 116 7.92 6.18 -9.56
N ARG A 117 7.01 5.29 -9.99
CA ARG A 117 5.82 4.91 -9.24
C ARG A 117 6.01 3.53 -8.66
N TYR A 118 5.63 3.35 -7.41
CA TYR A 118 5.96 2.17 -6.62
C TYR A 118 4.74 1.69 -5.84
N VAL A 119 4.80 0.43 -5.43
CA VAL A 119 4.03 -0.10 -4.31
C VAL A 119 5.04 -0.38 -3.21
N GLY A 120 4.77 -0.01 -1.97
CA GLY A 120 5.69 -0.33 -0.87
C GLY A 120 5.00 -0.60 0.43
N LEU A 121 5.71 -1.34 1.28
CA LEU A 121 5.35 -1.58 2.67
C LEU A 121 6.09 -0.59 3.55
N PHE A 122 5.34 0.00 4.47
CA PHE A 122 5.84 0.93 5.45
C PHE A 122 5.55 0.37 6.83
N ASP A 123 6.58 0.41 7.65
CA ASP A 123 6.56 -0.05 9.03
C ASP A 123 5.61 0.83 9.86
N GLY A 124 4.64 0.23 10.52
CA GLY A 124 3.61 0.92 11.27
C GLY A 124 4.17 1.73 12.43
N ALA A 125 5.23 1.24 13.08
CA ALA A 125 5.84 1.82 14.28
C ALA A 125 6.96 2.83 13.99
N THR A 126 7.72 2.66 12.92
CA THR A 126 8.81 3.59 12.57
C THR A 126 8.46 4.48 11.39
N ARG A 127 7.41 4.11 10.64
CA ARG A 127 6.91 4.80 9.44
C ARG A 127 7.94 4.80 8.31
N ARG A 128 8.91 3.90 8.40
CA ARG A 128 9.99 3.72 7.44
C ARG A 128 9.56 2.78 6.33
N LEU A 129 9.99 3.10 5.10
CA LEU A 129 9.83 2.21 3.96
C LEU A 129 10.67 0.94 4.18
N ARG A 130 10.03 -0.22 4.22
CA ARG A 130 10.68 -1.54 4.39
C ARG A 130 11.19 -2.08 3.07
N TRP A 131 10.31 -2.09 2.08
CA TRP A 131 10.61 -2.50 0.71
C TRP A 131 9.65 -1.84 -0.27
N ARG A 132 10.00 -1.86 -1.56
CA ARG A 132 9.15 -1.36 -2.64
C ARG A 132 9.27 -2.20 -3.89
N LEU A 133 8.21 -2.21 -4.67
CA LEU A 133 8.06 -2.86 -5.98
C LEU A 133 7.94 -1.78 -7.05
N GLY A 134 8.60 -1.98 -8.18
CA GLY A 134 8.66 -1.02 -9.30
C GLY A 134 10.09 -0.59 -9.66
N PRO A 135 10.26 0.48 -10.45
CA PRO A 135 9.21 1.43 -10.85
C PRO A 135 8.22 0.84 -11.85
N TYR A 136 6.95 1.19 -11.69
CA TYR A 136 5.88 0.90 -12.64
C TYR A 136 5.76 2.02 -13.68
N ASP A 137 5.44 1.62 -14.92
CA ASP A 137 5.10 2.57 -15.99
C ASP A 137 3.68 3.11 -15.80
N LEU A 138 3.42 4.32 -16.29
CA LEU A 138 2.12 5.01 -16.27
C LEU A 138 1.00 4.19 -16.90
N LEU A 139 1.33 3.35 -17.88
CA LEU A 139 0.36 2.51 -18.59
C LEU A 139 0.11 1.17 -17.90
N ASN A 140 1.02 0.74 -17.01
CA ASN A 140 1.01 -0.57 -16.37
C ASN A 140 0.98 -0.41 -14.84
N GLU A 141 0.22 0.56 -14.35
CA GLU A 141 0.12 0.78 -12.92
C GLU A 141 -0.71 -0.29 -12.24
N PRO A 142 -0.35 -0.69 -11.01
CA PRO A 142 -1.23 -1.50 -10.18
C PRO A 142 -2.59 -0.83 -10.02
N SER A 143 -3.66 -1.48 -10.50
CA SER A 143 -5.04 -1.02 -10.39
C SER A 143 -5.66 -1.39 -9.04
N GLN A 144 -5.24 -2.52 -8.46
CA GLN A 144 -5.73 -3.05 -7.19
C GLN A 144 -4.57 -3.66 -6.39
N LEU A 145 -4.65 -3.61 -5.06
CA LEU A 145 -3.73 -4.29 -4.15
C LEU A 145 -4.54 -5.09 -3.13
N GLY A 146 -4.07 -6.29 -2.81
CA GLY A 146 -4.72 -7.17 -1.84
C GLY A 146 -3.72 -7.88 -0.96
N ILE A 147 -4.01 -8.04 0.33
CA ILE A 147 -3.21 -8.88 1.22
C ILE A 147 -4.05 -10.09 1.63
N SER A 148 -3.51 -11.29 1.41
CA SER A 148 -4.10 -12.52 1.92
C SER A 148 -3.03 -13.57 2.20
N ALA A 149 -3.16 -14.30 3.31
CA ALA A 149 -2.25 -15.38 3.70
C ALA A 149 -0.75 -15.00 3.62
N GLY A 150 -0.41 -13.83 4.17
CA GLY A 150 0.96 -13.30 4.22
C GLY A 150 1.55 -12.91 2.86
N ARG A 151 0.71 -12.72 1.84
CA ARG A 151 1.12 -12.36 0.48
C ARG A 151 0.45 -11.07 0.02
N LEU A 152 1.21 -10.23 -0.65
CA LEU A 152 0.69 -9.10 -1.41
C LEU A 152 0.38 -9.56 -2.83
N VAL A 153 -0.86 -9.35 -3.25
CA VAL A 153 -1.31 -9.52 -4.64
C VAL A 153 -1.41 -8.15 -5.28
N VAL A 154 -0.65 -7.95 -6.34
CA VAL A 154 -0.60 -6.73 -7.15
C VAL A 154 -1.28 -7.03 -8.48
N VAL A 155 -2.34 -6.28 -8.80
CA VAL A 155 -3.13 -6.49 -10.01
C VAL A 155 -2.88 -5.36 -11.01
N GLN A 156 -2.58 -5.73 -12.25
CA GLN A 156 -2.27 -4.82 -13.37
C GLN A 156 -3.03 -5.27 -14.63
N GLY A 157 -4.26 -4.77 -14.80
CA GLY A 157 -5.13 -5.22 -15.88
C GLY A 157 -5.46 -6.71 -15.75
N ALA A 158 -4.94 -7.54 -16.65
CA ALA A 158 -5.07 -9.00 -16.61
C ALA A 158 -3.90 -9.71 -15.87
N ALA A 159 -2.81 -8.99 -15.58
CA ALA A 159 -1.66 -9.55 -14.89
C ALA A 159 -1.85 -9.49 -13.36
N LEU A 160 -1.47 -10.56 -12.68
CA LEU A 160 -1.40 -10.66 -11.23
C LEU A 160 0.02 -11.07 -10.82
N ALA A 161 0.64 -10.28 -9.96
CA ALA A 161 1.90 -10.64 -9.32
C ALA A 161 1.65 -10.91 -7.83
N VAL A 162 2.20 -12.01 -7.33
CA VAL A 162 2.15 -12.40 -5.92
C VAL A 162 3.53 -12.21 -5.33
N HIS A 163 3.59 -11.36 -4.31
CA HIS A 163 4.80 -11.04 -3.59
C HIS A 163 4.69 -11.53 -2.15
N ARG A 164 5.81 -12.00 -1.61
CA ARG A 164 5.94 -12.25 -0.18
C ARG A 164 5.85 -10.91 0.55
N LEU A 165 4.97 -10.84 1.55
CA LEU A 165 4.71 -9.58 2.24
C LEU A 165 5.91 -9.14 3.12
N SER A 166 6.74 -10.07 3.60
CA SER A 166 7.86 -9.75 4.49
C SER A 166 9.00 -8.97 3.82
N ASP A 167 9.27 -9.22 2.54
CA ASP A 167 10.43 -8.68 1.81
C ASP A 167 10.12 -8.14 0.41
N GLY A 168 8.88 -8.28 -0.07
CA GLY A 168 8.46 -7.89 -1.41
C GLY A 168 8.95 -8.84 -2.52
N GLY A 169 9.57 -9.97 -2.17
CA GLY A 169 10.08 -10.95 -3.13
C GLY A 169 8.95 -11.50 -4.00
N LEU A 170 9.13 -11.48 -5.32
CA LEU A 170 8.18 -12.07 -6.26
C LEU A 170 8.14 -13.59 -6.07
N GLU A 171 6.98 -14.13 -5.74
CA GLU A 171 6.75 -15.57 -5.63
C GLU A 171 6.15 -16.13 -6.91
N GLN A 172 5.19 -15.42 -7.50
CA GLN A 172 4.42 -15.91 -8.64
C GLN A 172 3.96 -14.76 -9.54
N GLU A 173 3.90 -15.03 -10.84
CA GLU A 173 3.15 -14.22 -11.81
C GLU A 173 2.10 -15.08 -12.49
N ARG A 174 0.92 -14.51 -12.68
CA ARG A 174 -0.22 -15.14 -13.33
C ARG A 174 -0.91 -14.14 -14.25
N GLU A 175 -1.57 -14.67 -15.26
CA GLU A 175 -2.46 -13.91 -16.11
C GLU A 175 -3.86 -14.52 -16.00
N VAL A 176 -4.85 -13.68 -15.72
CA VAL A 176 -6.25 -14.09 -15.71
C VAL A 176 -6.86 -13.83 -17.08
N LYS A 177 -7.85 -14.64 -17.46
CA LYS A 177 -8.59 -14.46 -18.72
C LYS A 177 -9.51 -13.23 -18.60
N GLY A 178 -9.01 -12.06 -18.96
CA GLY A 178 -9.75 -10.81 -18.95
C GLY A 178 -9.17 -9.77 -17.99
N GLU A 179 -9.66 -8.54 -18.07
CA GLU A 179 -9.20 -7.45 -17.20
C GLU A 179 -9.83 -7.55 -15.82
N VAL A 180 -9.02 -7.51 -14.75
CA VAL A 180 -9.54 -7.42 -13.38
C VAL A 180 -9.99 -5.99 -13.09
N ILE A 181 -11.29 -5.82 -12.88
CA ILE A 181 -11.91 -4.51 -12.60
C ILE A 181 -12.28 -4.32 -11.12
N GLY A 182 -12.12 -5.36 -10.31
CA GLY A 182 -12.31 -5.28 -8.87
C GLY A 182 -11.81 -6.53 -8.17
N ILE A 183 -11.44 -6.38 -6.90
CA ILE A 183 -11.08 -7.49 -6.02
C ILE A 183 -11.84 -7.36 -4.70
N CYS A 184 -12.08 -8.49 -4.04
CA CYS A 184 -12.46 -8.52 -2.64
C CYS A 184 -11.51 -9.44 -1.88
N LEU A 185 -11.16 -9.04 -0.67
CA LEU A 185 -10.39 -9.85 0.27
C LEU A 185 -11.31 -10.54 1.27
N PRO A 186 -11.02 -11.79 1.68
CA PRO A 186 -11.75 -12.42 2.77
C PRO A 186 -11.55 -11.61 4.07
N PRO A 187 -12.56 -11.55 4.97
CA PRO A 187 -12.51 -10.67 6.15
C PRO A 187 -11.33 -10.96 7.10
N ASP A 188 -11.02 -12.24 7.29
CA ASP A 188 -9.88 -12.72 8.08
C ASP A 188 -8.54 -12.57 7.35
N ARG A 189 -8.59 -12.17 6.06
CA ARG A 189 -7.44 -12.09 5.15
C ARG A 189 -6.67 -13.40 5.05
N GLN A 190 -7.38 -14.51 5.24
CA GLN A 190 -6.88 -15.85 5.00
C GLN A 190 -7.68 -16.46 3.84
N GLY A 191 -6.98 -17.01 2.86
CA GLY A 191 -7.60 -17.75 1.76
C GLY A 191 -7.75 -16.99 0.45
N PRO A 192 -8.69 -17.40 -0.42
CA PRO A 192 -8.72 -16.91 -1.79
C PRO A 192 -9.25 -15.48 -1.91
N ILE A 193 -8.67 -14.75 -2.85
CA ILE A 193 -9.10 -13.41 -3.26
C ILE A 193 -10.14 -13.58 -4.36
N TRP A 194 -11.29 -12.94 -4.22
CA TRP A 194 -12.28 -12.93 -5.28
C TRP A 194 -11.97 -11.82 -6.28
N LEU A 195 -11.97 -12.16 -7.57
CA LEU A 195 -11.68 -11.24 -8.67
C LEU A 195 -12.93 -11.07 -9.55
N LEU A 196 -13.27 -9.81 -9.83
CA LEU A 196 -14.27 -9.44 -10.83
C LEU A 196 -13.57 -9.16 -12.16
N LEU A 197 -13.94 -9.91 -13.20
CA LEU A 197 -13.34 -9.79 -14.53
C LEU A 197 -14.28 -9.02 -15.46
N ALA A 198 -13.72 -8.14 -16.29
CA ALA A 198 -14.47 -7.46 -17.33
C ALA A 198 -14.98 -8.49 -18.34
N LYS A 199 -16.30 -8.64 -18.47
CA LYS A 199 -17.01 -9.49 -19.45
C LYS A 199 -16.86 -11.01 -19.28
N GLU A 200 -15.93 -11.47 -18.45
CA GLU A 200 -15.58 -12.90 -18.29
C GLU A 200 -16.09 -13.51 -16.97
N GLY A 201 -16.87 -12.76 -16.18
CA GLY A 201 -17.47 -13.24 -14.94
C GLY A 201 -16.57 -13.05 -13.72
N HIS A 202 -16.42 -14.09 -12.91
CA HIS A 202 -15.74 -14.01 -11.62
C HIS A 202 -14.97 -15.29 -11.28
N VAL A 203 -13.85 -15.12 -10.59
CA VAL A 203 -12.98 -16.23 -10.15
C VAL A 203 -12.49 -15.99 -8.73
N LEU A 204 -12.20 -17.07 -8.01
CA LEU A 204 -11.38 -17.06 -6.81
C LEU A 204 -9.93 -17.35 -7.21
N PHE A 205 -9.02 -16.48 -6.80
CA PHE A 205 -7.59 -16.65 -6.93
C PHE A 205 -6.99 -17.08 -5.59
N HIS A 206 -6.24 -18.18 -5.58
CA HIS A 206 -5.60 -18.72 -4.37
C HIS A 206 -4.13 -18.29 -4.34
N PRO A 207 -3.73 -17.29 -3.52
CA PRO A 207 -2.36 -16.76 -3.58
C PRO A 207 -1.28 -17.76 -3.16
N ALA A 208 -1.65 -18.81 -2.42
CA ALA A 208 -0.73 -19.82 -1.94
C ALA A 208 -0.15 -20.70 -3.06
N ASP A 209 -0.97 -21.10 -4.03
CA ASP A 209 -0.58 -21.99 -5.15
C ASP A 209 -0.74 -21.34 -6.53
N GLY A 210 -1.33 -20.15 -6.58
CA GLY A 210 -1.58 -19.39 -7.80
C GLY A 210 -2.63 -20.00 -8.71
N THR A 211 -3.55 -20.79 -8.16
CA THR A 211 -4.65 -21.41 -8.92
C THR A 211 -5.87 -20.48 -8.98
N PHE A 212 -6.67 -20.68 -10.03
CA PHE A 212 -7.96 -20.01 -10.20
C PHE A 212 -9.08 -21.04 -10.16
N THR A 213 -10.14 -20.74 -9.43
CA THR A 213 -11.36 -21.54 -9.40
C THR A 213 -12.54 -20.65 -9.72
N GLU A 214 -13.36 -21.05 -10.69
CA GLU A 214 -14.65 -20.41 -10.92
C GLU A 214 -15.51 -20.56 -9.66
N ALA A 215 -16.05 -19.46 -9.16
CA ALA A 215 -16.90 -19.47 -7.98
C ALA A 215 -17.78 -18.23 -7.96
N PRO A 216 -19.07 -18.38 -7.60
CA PRO A 216 -19.98 -17.25 -7.47
C PRO A 216 -19.42 -16.23 -6.49
N LYS A 217 -19.88 -14.98 -6.63
CA LYS A 217 -19.54 -13.91 -5.71
C LYS A 217 -19.75 -14.32 -4.25
N PRO A 218 -18.70 -14.39 -3.42
CA PRO A 218 -18.83 -14.79 -2.04
C PRO A 218 -19.71 -13.84 -1.24
N ALA A 219 -20.37 -14.36 -0.21
CA ALA A 219 -21.24 -13.57 0.66
C ALA A 219 -20.49 -12.46 1.42
N TRP A 220 -19.18 -12.59 1.60
CA TRP A 220 -18.29 -11.58 2.16
C TRP A 220 -17.79 -10.57 1.12
N CYS A 221 -17.71 -10.97 -0.15
CA CYS A 221 -17.42 -10.07 -1.26
C CYS A 221 -18.72 -9.42 -1.70
N ARG A 222 -19.39 -8.72 -0.79
CA ARG A 222 -20.45 -7.82 -1.20
C ARG A 222 -19.82 -6.66 -1.90
N ASN A 223 -20.59 -6.05 -2.79
CA ASN A 223 -20.07 -4.86 -3.40
C ASN A 223 -19.85 -3.91 -2.20
N HIS A 224 -18.62 -3.53 -1.90
CA HIS A 224 -18.40 -2.24 -1.26
C HIS A 224 -19.08 -1.13 -2.10
N GLY A 225 -19.49 -1.45 -3.34
CA GLY A 225 -20.57 -0.76 -4.03
C GLY A 225 -21.88 -0.87 -3.27
N VAL A 226 -22.15 0.17 -2.49
CA VAL A 226 -23.44 0.87 -2.54
C VAL A 226 -24.60 -0.11 -2.69
N GLU A 227 -24.93 -0.84 -1.62
CA GLU A 227 -26.34 -1.24 -1.53
C GLU A 227 -27.11 0.09 -1.53
N LEU A 228 -28.10 0.20 -2.42
CA LEU A 228 -28.96 1.38 -2.41
C LEU A 228 -29.54 1.43 -1.01
N ALA A 229 -29.07 2.40 -0.23
CA ALA A 229 -29.54 2.57 1.11
C ALA A 229 -31.08 2.65 1.07
N PRO A 230 -31.78 2.16 2.10
CA PRO A 230 -33.22 2.23 2.17
C PRO A 230 -33.68 3.66 1.85
N ARG A 231 -34.71 3.79 1.01
CA ARG A 231 -35.33 5.10 0.77
C ARG A 231 -35.97 5.57 2.06
N ILE A 232 -35.53 6.70 2.57
CA ILE A 232 -36.08 7.30 3.79
C ILE A 232 -36.72 8.62 3.42
N ALA A 233 -37.94 8.85 3.92
CA ALA A 233 -38.61 10.12 3.74
C ALA A 233 -37.74 11.28 4.27
N GLY A 234 -37.57 12.32 3.46
CA GLY A 234 -36.76 13.49 3.82
C GLY A 234 -35.25 13.31 3.63
N TYR A 235 -34.78 12.20 3.04
CA TYR A 235 -33.35 12.01 2.75
C TYR A 235 -33.10 11.48 1.33
N GLU A 236 -32.09 12.05 0.69
CA GLU A 236 -31.45 11.47 -0.50
C GLU A 236 -30.24 10.66 -0.03
N THR A 237 -30.41 9.35 0.05
CA THR A 237 -29.33 8.43 0.44
C THR A 237 -28.56 8.01 -0.80
N GLU A 238 -27.24 8.24 -0.83
CA GLU A 238 -26.43 7.78 -1.95
C GLU A 238 -25.85 6.39 -1.66
N ILE A 239 -25.38 6.12 -0.43
CA ILE A 239 -24.49 4.98 -0.16
C ILE A 239 -24.66 4.41 1.26
N ALA A 240 -24.75 3.09 1.39
CA ALA A 240 -24.64 2.36 2.66
C ALA A 240 -23.29 1.62 2.79
N LEU A 241 -22.67 1.74 3.96
CA LEU A 241 -21.58 0.89 4.45
C LEU A 241 -22.19 -0.23 5.30
N GLU A 242 -21.77 -1.49 5.13
CA GLU A 242 -22.24 -2.65 5.91
C GLU A 242 -21.08 -3.27 6.67
N GLU A 243 -21.31 -3.59 7.94
CA GLU A 243 -20.45 -4.46 8.75
C GLU A 243 -21.35 -5.26 9.71
N ASP A 244 -21.22 -6.58 9.69
CA ASP A 244 -22.11 -7.50 10.40
C ASP A 244 -23.60 -7.27 10.09
N ASP A 245 -24.38 -6.84 11.09
CA ASP A 245 -25.78 -6.47 10.99
C ASP A 245 -26.00 -4.95 10.95
N ARG A 246 -24.93 -4.16 10.95
CA ARG A 246 -24.98 -2.69 10.95
C ARG A 246 -24.91 -2.17 9.52
N LEU A 247 -25.79 -1.23 9.21
CA LEU A 247 -25.75 -0.46 7.98
C LEU A 247 -25.63 1.02 8.34
N ILE A 248 -24.74 1.74 7.69
CA ILE A 248 -24.66 3.19 7.81
C ILE A 248 -24.78 3.85 6.45
N ALA A 249 -25.83 4.64 6.27
CA ALA A 249 -26.01 5.43 5.07
C ALA A 249 -25.40 6.83 5.24
N LEU A 250 -24.71 7.29 4.20
CA LEU A 250 -24.44 8.70 4.00
C LEU A 250 -25.55 9.29 3.11
N ALA A 251 -26.19 10.35 3.59
CA ALA A 251 -27.32 10.98 2.89
C ALA A 251 -27.26 12.50 2.94
N ARG A 252 -28.11 13.12 2.12
CA ARG A 252 -28.44 14.55 2.20
C ARG A 252 -29.87 14.70 2.69
N SER A 253 -30.10 15.57 3.65
CA SER A 253 -31.46 15.94 4.05
C SER A 253 -32.16 16.70 2.91
N ILE A 254 -33.43 16.38 2.67
CA ILE A 254 -34.34 17.09 1.76
C ILE A 254 -35.35 17.85 2.64
N PRO A 255 -35.06 19.09 3.05
CA PRO A 255 -35.95 19.85 3.92
C PRO A 255 -37.27 20.17 3.21
N GLU A 256 -38.38 19.98 3.91
CA GLU A 256 -39.70 20.41 3.47
C GLU A 256 -39.71 21.95 3.33
N GLY A 257 -39.81 22.45 2.10
CA GLY A 257 -39.79 23.89 1.81
C GLY A 257 -38.49 24.45 1.21
N GLY A 258 -37.54 23.59 0.80
CA GLY A 258 -36.37 24.03 0.02
C GLY A 258 -35.25 24.69 0.83
N GLY A 259 -35.14 24.35 2.12
CA GLY A 259 -34.00 24.76 2.95
C GLY A 259 -32.64 24.20 2.50
N VAL A 260 -31.58 24.55 3.21
CA VAL A 260 -30.21 24.08 2.91
C VAL A 260 -30.11 22.57 3.16
N GLN A 261 -29.70 21.82 2.13
CA GLN A 261 -29.39 20.40 2.27
C GLN A 261 -28.17 20.22 3.18
N ALA A 262 -28.26 19.32 4.15
CA ALA A 262 -27.19 18.97 5.06
C ALA A 262 -26.78 17.51 4.85
N ALA A 263 -25.48 17.23 4.79
CA ALA A 263 -25.02 15.86 4.82
C ALA A 263 -25.26 15.24 6.22
N SER A 264 -25.77 14.02 6.22
CA SER A 264 -26.19 13.29 7.42
C SER A 264 -25.70 11.85 7.36
N LEU A 265 -25.50 11.27 8.53
CA LEU A 265 -25.26 9.85 8.76
C LEU A 265 -26.53 9.22 9.34
N LEU A 266 -26.87 8.03 8.87
CA LEU A 266 -28.05 7.30 9.28
C LEU A 266 -27.67 5.86 9.57
N GLY A 267 -27.87 5.42 10.80
CA GLY A 267 -27.61 4.04 11.22
C GLY A 267 -28.86 3.18 11.15
N PHE A 268 -28.69 1.93 10.73
CA PHE A 268 -29.74 0.92 10.66
C PHE A 268 -29.22 -0.42 11.17
N VAL A 269 -30.17 -1.27 11.56
CA VAL A 269 -29.95 -2.70 11.62
C VAL A 269 -30.43 -3.31 10.31
N ARG A 270 -29.68 -4.29 9.81
CA ARG A 270 -29.98 -4.96 8.57
C ARG A 270 -31.37 -5.59 8.59
N GLY A 271 -32.11 -5.37 7.50
CA GLY A 271 -33.48 -5.85 7.33
C GLY A 271 -34.54 -4.91 7.95
N GLU A 272 -34.12 -3.90 8.70
CA GLU A 272 -35.02 -2.86 9.21
C GLU A 272 -35.10 -1.68 8.25
N THR A 273 -36.28 -1.08 8.15
CA THR A 273 -36.52 0.13 7.36
C THR A 273 -36.45 1.40 8.19
N ALA A 274 -36.53 1.28 9.52
CA ALA A 274 -36.44 2.40 10.44
C ALA A 274 -34.97 2.69 10.77
N THR A 275 -34.60 3.96 10.79
CA THR A 275 -33.29 4.37 11.29
C THR A 275 -33.23 4.16 12.80
N ARG A 276 -32.11 3.63 13.28
CA ARG A 276 -31.81 3.56 14.72
C ARG A 276 -31.38 4.90 15.26
N TRP A 277 -30.59 5.61 14.47
CA TRP A 277 -30.15 6.96 14.75
C TRP A 277 -29.96 7.72 13.45
N THR A 278 -30.11 9.04 13.54
CA THR A 278 -29.83 9.96 12.45
C THR A 278 -29.10 11.16 13.04
N ARG A 279 -28.03 11.59 12.38
CA ARG A 279 -27.30 12.79 12.80
C ARG A 279 -26.75 13.57 11.60
N PRO A 280 -26.65 14.90 11.70
CA PRO A 280 -25.85 15.65 10.75
C PRO A 280 -24.36 15.29 10.91
N LEU A 281 -23.58 15.42 9.82
CA LEU A 281 -22.11 15.44 9.94
C LEU A 281 -21.68 16.68 10.73
N ALA A 282 -20.59 16.57 11.50
CA ALA A 282 -20.08 17.67 12.30
C ALA A 282 -19.45 18.76 11.41
N THR A 283 -20.28 19.65 10.87
CA THR A 283 -19.86 20.76 10.02
C THR A 283 -20.40 22.08 10.54
N ASP A 284 -19.57 23.11 10.49
CA ASP A 284 -19.97 24.48 10.82
C ASP A 284 -20.82 25.10 9.68
N SER A 285 -20.85 24.43 8.52
CA SER A 285 -21.64 24.81 7.36
C SER A 285 -22.25 23.57 6.69
N PRO A 286 -23.57 23.34 6.82
CA PRO A 286 -24.24 22.17 6.26
C PRO A 286 -24.06 22.00 4.73
N SER A 287 -23.92 23.12 4.01
CA SER A 287 -23.72 23.15 2.55
C SER A 287 -22.29 22.81 2.11
N ALA A 288 -21.36 22.67 3.06
CA ALA A 288 -19.96 22.37 2.79
C ALA A 288 -19.73 21.02 2.12
N VAL A 289 -20.53 20.02 2.50
CA VAL A 289 -20.41 18.66 2.01
C VAL A 289 -21.13 18.58 0.66
N LYS A 290 -20.53 19.21 -0.36
CA LYS A 290 -21.09 19.28 -1.72
C LYS A 290 -21.27 17.91 -2.36
N ARG A 291 -20.49 16.92 -1.92
CA ARG A 291 -20.53 15.53 -2.40
C ARG A 291 -20.49 14.60 -1.21
N ILE A 292 -21.36 13.60 -1.21
CA ILE A 292 -21.34 12.53 -0.23
C ILE A 292 -19.98 11.80 -0.35
N PRO A 293 -19.26 11.61 0.76
CA PRO A 293 -18.07 10.77 0.82
C PRO A 293 -18.34 9.38 0.22
N ARG A 294 -17.50 8.95 -0.73
CA ARG A 294 -17.58 7.61 -1.32
C ARG A 294 -16.92 6.59 -0.38
N PRO A 295 -17.46 5.37 -0.21
CA PRO A 295 -16.82 4.29 0.52
C PRO A 295 -15.41 4.00 0.02
N GLY A 296 -14.49 3.70 0.94
CA GLY A 296 -13.09 3.40 0.67
C GLY A 296 -12.24 4.59 0.22
N GLU A 297 -12.84 5.60 -0.43
CA GLU A 297 -12.16 6.86 -0.71
C GLU A 297 -12.18 7.79 0.51
N ARG A 298 -13.34 7.89 1.16
CA ARG A 298 -13.63 8.92 2.17
C ARG A 298 -14.54 8.48 3.31
N ALA A 299 -15.01 7.24 3.30
CA ALA A 299 -15.73 6.67 4.42
C ALA A 299 -15.39 5.18 4.56
N VAL A 300 -15.06 4.76 5.77
CA VAL A 300 -14.72 3.37 6.10
C VAL A 300 -15.41 2.99 7.39
N LEU A 301 -16.09 1.85 7.39
CA LEU A 301 -16.63 1.21 8.58
C LEU A 301 -15.71 0.04 8.93
N HIS A 302 -15.18 0.04 10.15
CA HIS A 302 -14.27 -0.99 10.65
C HIS A 302 -14.45 -1.16 12.16
N GLU A 303 -14.72 -2.39 12.60
CA GLU A 303 -14.89 -2.79 14.00
C GLU A 303 -15.88 -1.91 14.78
N GLY A 304 -17.03 -1.61 14.17
CA GLY A 304 -18.08 -0.77 14.76
C GLY A 304 -17.74 0.72 14.79
N ARG A 305 -16.63 1.14 14.17
CA ARG A 305 -16.25 2.55 14.02
C ARG A 305 -16.41 2.99 12.57
N LEU A 306 -17.23 4.00 12.36
CA LEU A 306 -17.28 4.73 11.09
C LEU A 306 -16.29 5.89 11.14
N VAL A 307 -15.35 5.93 10.20
CA VAL A 307 -14.51 7.11 9.96
C VAL A 307 -14.90 7.75 8.64
N VAL A 308 -15.17 9.06 8.64
CA VAL A 308 -15.55 9.83 7.47
C VAL A 308 -14.61 11.00 7.28
N ALA A 309 -14.07 11.14 6.07
CA ALA A 309 -13.24 12.25 5.63
C ALA A 309 -14.05 13.16 4.68
N TYR A 310 -14.12 14.44 4.98
CA TYR A 310 -14.81 15.42 4.14
C TYR A 310 -14.11 16.76 4.14
N HIS A 311 -14.27 17.50 3.04
CA HIS A 311 -13.64 18.79 2.87
C HIS A 311 -14.32 19.83 3.75
N HIS A 312 -13.53 20.59 4.51
CA HIS A 312 -14.01 21.76 5.23
C HIS A 312 -14.18 22.93 4.24
N PRO A 313 -15.29 23.67 4.23
CA PRO A 313 -15.56 24.65 3.20
C PRO A 313 -14.68 25.90 3.32
N ASP A 314 -14.39 26.29 4.57
CA ASP A 314 -13.72 27.56 4.91
C ASP A 314 -12.23 27.36 5.18
N SER A 315 -11.74 26.12 5.11
CA SER A 315 -10.34 25.82 5.27
C SER A 315 -9.95 24.79 4.23
N ASN A 316 -8.79 24.98 3.59
CA ASN A 316 -8.17 23.93 2.78
C ASN A 316 -7.66 22.81 3.72
N LYS A 317 -8.58 22.13 4.41
CA LYS A 317 -8.32 21.04 5.34
C LYS A 317 -9.41 20.00 5.16
N THR A 318 -9.04 18.76 5.40
CA THR A 318 -9.94 17.63 5.42
C THR A 318 -10.28 17.40 6.88
N ARG A 319 -11.57 17.44 7.18
CA ARG A 319 -12.09 17.07 8.49
C ARG A 319 -12.25 15.56 8.51
N LEU A 320 -11.81 14.93 9.60
CA LEU A 320 -12.07 13.52 9.87
C LEU A 320 -12.95 13.43 11.10
N GLU A 321 -14.02 12.68 10.99
CA GLU A 321 -14.95 12.39 12.08
C GLU A 321 -15.00 10.88 12.28
N ALA A 322 -14.80 10.42 13.52
CA ALA A 322 -15.10 9.05 13.92
C ALA A 322 -16.39 8.99 14.71
N VAL A 323 -17.22 8.02 14.36
CA VAL A 323 -18.56 7.81 14.91
C VAL A 323 -18.70 6.35 15.33
N ASP A 324 -19.29 6.13 16.50
CA ASP A 324 -19.74 4.80 16.91
C ASP A 324 -20.89 4.36 16.00
N ALA A 325 -20.72 3.24 15.28
CA ALA A 325 -21.68 2.75 14.31
C ALA A 325 -23.02 2.32 14.94
N ALA A 326 -23.01 1.92 16.20
CA ALA A 326 -24.21 1.45 16.89
C ALA A 326 -25.05 2.60 17.44
N THR A 327 -24.42 3.65 17.97
CA THR A 327 -25.12 4.76 18.66
C THR A 327 -25.19 6.05 17.84
N GLY A 328 -24.29 6.23 16.87
CA GLY A 328 -24.11 7.49 16.16
C GLY A 328 -23.36 8.55 16.98
N GLU A 329 -22.82 8.21 18.15
CA GLU A 329 -22.06 9.15 18.98
C GLU A 329 -20.71 9.48 18.33
N THR A 330 -20.29 10.74 18.42
CA THR A 330 -18.96 11.15 17.94
C THR A 330 -17.92 10.64 18.93
N LEU A 331 -16.99 9.83 18.44
CA LEU A 331 -15.84 9.37 19.21
C LEU A 331 -14.76 10.46 19.25
N TRP A 332 -14.46 11.03 18.08
CA TRP A 332 -13.55 12.17 17.95
C TRP A 332 -13.79 12.93 16.65
N LEU A 333 -13.31 14.17 16.62
CA LEU A 333 -13.35 15.06 15.47
C LEU A 333 -12.01 15.77 15.35
N THR A 334 -11.36 15.61 14.20
CA THR A 334 -10.03 16.19 13.94
C THR A 334 -9.96 16.79 12.54
N HIS A 335 -8.84 17.41 12.22
CA HIS A 335 -8.59 17.95 10.90
C HIS A 335 -7.13 17.75 10.48
N THR A 336 -6.90 17.65 9.18
CA THR A 336 -5.54 17.65 8.66
C THR A 336 -4.85 19.00 8.94
N PRO A 337 -3.56 19.00 9.28
CA PRO A 337 -2.85 20.21 9.73
C PRO A 337 -2.84 21.31 8.65
N ARG A 338 -2.78 20.94 7.37
CA ARG A 338 -2.97 21.82 6.20
C ARG A 338 -3.10 20.95 4.94
N ASP A 339 -4.21 21.02 4.22
CA ASP A 339 -4.25 20.48 2.86
C ASP A 339 -3.76 21.57 1.92
N VAL A 340 -2.70 21.30 1.18
CA VAL A 340 -2.24 22.19 0.09
C VAL A 340 -3.18 22.01 -1.11
N GLY A 341 -4.47 22.32 -0.93
CA GLY A 341 -5.51 22.15 -1.94
C GLY A 341 -5.79 20.69 -2.34
N ASP A 342 -5.35 19.73 -1.51
CA ASP A 342 -5.28 18.33 -1.89
C ASP A 342 -6.41 17.52 -1.25
N SER A 343 -7.23 16.89 -2.08
CA SER A 343 -8.41 16.14 -1.64
C SER A 343 -8.04 14.72 -1.21
N ALA A 344 -8.63 14.24 -0.11
CA ALA A 344 -8.57 12.83 0.27
C ALA A 344 -8.87 11.89 -0.91
N ARG A 345 -7.96 10.94 -1.14
CA ARG A 345 -7.96 9.96 -2.25
C ARG A 345 -8.17 8.52 -1.79
N ALA A 346 -7.78 8.23 -0.57
CA ALA A 346 -8.02 6.96 0.07
C ALA A 346 -8.09 7.14 1.58
N LEU A 347 -8.93 6.34 2.20
CA LEU A 347 -9.04 6.22 3.64
C LEU A 347 -8.91 4.73 3.97
N ALA A 348 -8.03 4.40 4.90
CA ALA A 348 -7.96 3.08 5.52
C ALA A 348 -8.06 3.24 7.04
N VAL A 349 -8.73 2.30 7.68
CA VAL A 349 -8.87 2.24 9.14
C VAL A 349 -8.42 0.86 9.56
N GLY A 350 -7.52 0.83 10.53
CA GLY A 350 -7.06 -0.37 11.22
C GLY A 350 -7.38 -0.33 12.71
N GLU A 351 -6.82 -1.28 13.45
CA GLU A 351 -6.91 -1.43 14.90
C GLU A 351 -6.28 -0.27 15.69
N GLN A 352 -5.23 0.36 15.15
CA GLN A 352 -4.46 1.41 15.82
C GLN A 352 -4.42 2.70 15.03
N HIS A 353 -4.49 2.62 13.71
CA HIS A 353 -4.28 3.78 12.84
C HIS A 353 -5.46 4.08 11.92
N VAL A 354 -5.71 5.36 11.70
CA VAL A 354 -6.42 5.86 10.51
C VAL A 354 -5.40 6.42 9.54
N LEU A 355 -5.44 5.95 8.31
CA LEU A 355 -4.57 6.42 7.24
C LEU A 355 -5.38 7.19 6.20
N LEU A 356 -5.03 8.46 6.00
CA LEU A 356 -5.66 9.33 5.01
C LEU A 356 -4.66 9.73 3.94
N ALA A 357 -4.79 9.14 2.76
CA ALA A 357 -3.94 9.47 1.62
C ALA A 357 -4.48 10.68 0.86
N HIS A 358 -3.60 11.64 0.62
CA HIS A 358 -3.76 12.78 -0.28
C HIS A 358 -2.84 12.59 -1.49
N ASP A 359 -2.94 13.44 -2.52
CA ASP A 359 -2.04 13.38 -3.68
C ASP A 359 -0.56 13.42 -3.26
N GLN A 360 -0.19 14.33 -2.34
CA GLN A 360 1.21 14.57 -1.96
C GLN A 360 1.64 13.89 -0.65
N MET A 361 0.71 13.59 0.24
CA MET A 361 1.03 13.16 1.59
C MET A 361 0.11 12.06 2.10
N LEU A 362 0.58 11.30 3.07
CA LEU A 362 -0.21 10.37 3.87
C LEU A 362 -0.24 10.87 5.31
N SER A 363 -1.44 11.18 5.80
CA SER A 363 -1.65 11.52 7.21
C SER A 363 -1.98 10.25 7.99
N VAL A 364 -1.29 10.05 9.11
CA VAL A 364 -1.50 8.91 10.02
C VAL A 364 -2.05 9.45 11.32
N PHE A 365 -3.23 8.98 11.71
CA PHE A 365 -3.88 9.36 12.96
C PHE A 365 -4.01 8.16 13.89
N ASP A 366 -4.00 8.42 15.19
CA ASP A 366 -4.40 7.44 16.20
C ASP A 366 -5.91 7.18 16.07
N VAL A 367 -6.30 5.91 15.98
CA VAL A 367 -7.70 5.54 15.72
C VAL A 367 -8.62 5.81 16.92
N THR A 368 -8.07 5.88 18.13
CA THR A 368 -8.84 6.04 19.37
C THR A 368 -9.12 7.50 19.68
N THR A 369 -8.15 8.37 19.41
CA THR A 369 -8.18 9.79 19.81
C THR A 369 -8.34 10.74 18.63
N GLY A 370 -8.03 10.30 17.41
CA GLY A 370 -7.94 11.16 16.23
C GLY A 370 -6.74 12.10 16.23
N GLU A 371 -5.76 11.90 17.12
CA GLU A 371 -4.52 12.66 17.13
C GLU A 371 -3.68 12.35 15.88
N LEU A 372 -3.13 13.39 15.24
CA LEU A 372 -2.21 13.21 14.12
C LEU A 372 -0.85 12.71 14.65
N LEU A 373 -0.49 11.48 14.32
CA LEU A 373 0.77 10.86 14.72
C LEU A 373 1.91 11.19 13.76
N ALA A 374 1.64 11.20 12.45
CA ALA A 374 2.65 11.43 11.43
C ALA A 374 2.07 11.97 10.12
N THR A 375 2.95 12.58 9.34
CA THR A 375 2.69 12.90 7.93
C THR A 375 3.86 12.39 7.11
N LEU A 376 3.58 11.55 6.11
CA LEU A 376 4.58 10.98 5.22
C LEU A 376 4.47 11.62 3.84
N GLY A 377 5.61 11.89 3.21
CA GLY A 377 5.68 12.74 2.02
C GLY A 377 5.85 14.22 2.39
N ALA A 378 6.13 15.06 1.40
CA ALA A 378 6.33 16.48 1.62
C ALA A 378 5.11 17.27 1.10
N PRO A 379 4.47 18.12 1.92
CA PRO A 379 3.75 19.25 1.33
C PRO A 379 4.81 20.04 0.58
N SER A 380 4.71 20.10 -0.76
CA SER A 380 5.68 20.91 -1.50
C SER A 380 5.52 22.36 -1.04
N ASP A 381 6.54 22.97 -0.44
CA ASP A 381 6.59 24.40 -0.08
C ASP A 381 6.60 25.33 -1.33
N ARG A 382 5.92 24.93 -2.41
CA ARG A 382 5.90 25.63 -3.69
C ARG A 382 4.98 26.83 -3.69
#